data_AF-U3TWU9-F1
#
_entry.id   AF-U3TWU9-F1
#
_cell.length_a   1.000
_cell.length_b   1.000
_cell.length_c   1.000
_cell.angle_alpha   90.00
_cell.angle_beta   90.00
_cell.angle_gamma   90.00
#
_symmetry.space_group_name_H-M   'P 1'
#
loop_
_entity.id
_entity.type
_entity.pdbx_description
1 polymer ?
#
loop_
_entity_poly.entity_id
_entity_poly.type
_entity_poly.pdbx_seq_one_letter_code
_entity_poly.pdbx_strand_id
1 'polypeptide(L)' 'MSKVLVLKSSILAGYSQSNQLADFYADEARAKGDEVTVRDLAAQPIPVLDGELVGALRPSDAPLSPRQQDALALVR' A
#
# COMPACT_ATOMS: atom_id res chain seq x y z
N MET A 1 8.80 -16.37 13.92
CA MET A 1 8.75 -16.01 12.50
C MET A 1 7.42 -15.32 12.26
N SER A 2 7.46 -14.03 11.96
CA SER A 2 6.29 -13.19 11.71
C SER A 2 6.25 -12.77 10.24
N LYS A 3 5.06 -12.41 9.74
CA LYS A 3 4.89 -11.71 8.47
C LYS A 3 4.73 -10.22 8.76
N VAL A 4 5.61 -9.40 8.19
CA VAL A 4 5.69 -7.96 8.45
C VAL A 4 5.38 -7.22 7.15
N LEU A 5 4.39 -6.33 7.19
CA LEU A 5 4.08 -5.39 6.12
C LEU A 5 4.52 -3.98 6.53
N VAL A 6 5.52 -3.45 5.85
CA VAL A 6 5.99 -2.07 6.04
C VAL A 6 5.32 -1.16 5.02
N LEU A 7 4.60 -0.15 5.50
CA LEU A 7 3.94 0.85 4.66
C LEU A 7 4.71 2.17 4.70
N LYS A 8 5.30 2.57 3.57
CA LYS A 8 5.91 3.90 3.42
C LYS A 8 4.89 4.87 2.84
N SER A 9 4.83 6.08 3.37
CA SER A 9 3.88 7.11 2.93
C SER A 9 4.51 8.49 2.75
N SER A 10 5.80 8.64 3.03
CA SER A 10 6.48 9.92 2.91
C SER A 10 6.67 10.30 1.44
N ILE A 11 6.27 11.52 1.11
CA ILE A 11 6.43 12.09 -0.24
C ILE A 11 7.86 12.56 -0.55
N LEU A 12 8.77 12.49 0.43
CA LEU A 12 10.13 13.03 0.31
C LEU A 12 11.13 12.04 -0.33
N ALA A 13 10.66 10.89 -0.83
CA ALA A 13 11.47 9.86 -1.47
C ALA A 13 12.74 9.53 -0.63
N GLY A 14 13.94 9.61 -1.23
CA GLY A 14 15.21 9.35 -0.54
C GLY A 14 15.56 10.34 0.58
N TYR A 15 14.99 11.54 0.58
CA TYR A 15 15.17 12.53 1.65
C TYR A 15 14.28 12.26 2.88
N SER A 16 13.41 11.26 2.79
CA SER A 16 12.53 10.89 3.88
C SER A 16 13.28 10.19 5.01
N GLN A 17 13.35 10.85 6.16
CA GLN A 17 13.89 10.26 7.39
C GLN A 17 13.04 9.09 7.90
N SER A 18 11.72 9.15 7.73
CA SER A 18 10.83 8.04 8.08
C SER A 18 11.04 6.83 7.18
N ASN A 19 11.33 7.02 5.89
CA ASN A 19 11.64 5.91 4.99
C ASN A 19 12.98 5.26 5.36
N GLN A 20 14.01 6.06 5.68
CA GLN A 20 15.30 5.55 6.14
C GLN A 20 15.17 4.72 7.43
N LEU A 21 14.35 5.17 8.39
CA LEU A 21 14.05 4.40 9.60
C LEU A 21 13.26 3.12 9.30
N ALA A 22 12.29 3.19 8.39
CA ALA A 22 11.50 2.03 7.97
C ALA A 22 12.37 0.97 7.27
N ASP A 23 13.35 1.39 6.47
CA ASP A 23 14.33 0.50 5.84
C ASP A 23 15.22 -0.18 6.87
N PHE A 24 15.75 0.60 7.82
CA PHE A 24 16.52 0.04 8.94
C PHE A 24 15.75 -1.04 9.70
N TYR A 25 14.49 -0.76 10.06
CA TYR A 25 13.62 -1.74 10.72
C TYR A 25 13.36 -2.98 9.87
N ALA A 26 13.07 -2.81 8.57
CA ALA A 26 12.82 -3.92 7.66
C ALA A 26 14.03 -4.85 7.55
N ASP A 27 15.24 -4.30 7.52
CA ASP A 27 16.48 -5.06 7.47
C ASP A 27 16.74 -5.81 8.78
N GLU A 28 16.49 -5.18 9.93
CA GLU A 28 16.56 -5.87 11.22
C GLU A 28 15.55 -7.02 11.33
N ALA A 29 14.32 -6.82 10.86
CA ALA A 29 13.26 -7.85 10.89
C ALA A 29 13.63 -9.05 10.00
N ARG A 30 14.15 -8.80 8.79
CA ARG A 30 14.70 -9.86 7.93
C ARG A 30 15.85 -10.61 8.58
N ALA A 31 16.77 -9.89 9.23
CA ALA A 31 17.90 -10.51 9.94
C ALA A 31 17.45 -11.37 11.13
N LYS A 32 16.32 -11.02 11.77
CA LYS A 32 15.67 -11.83 12.82
C LYS A 32 14.88 -13.04 12.28
N GLY A 33 14.80 -13.18 10.95
CA GLY A 33 14.15 -14.29 10.27
C GLY A 33 12.67 -14.06 9.94
N ASP A 34 12.18 -12.83 9.98
CA ASP A 34 10.80 -12.50 9.59
C ASP A 34 10.65 -12.35 8.06
N GLU A 35 9.44 -12.65 7.56
CA GLU A 35 9.07 -12.42 6.16
C GLU A 35 8.58 -10.98 6.00
N VAL A 36 9.36 -10.13 5.31
CA VAL A 36 9.09 -8.69 5.22
C VAL A 36 8.70 -8.25 3.81
N THR A 37 7.47 -7.73 3.68
CA THR A 37 6.95 -7.08 2.47
C THR A 37 6.93 -5.56 2.67
N VAL A 38 7.38 -4.81 1.67
CA VAL A 38 7.36 -3.34 1.71
C VAL A 38 6.42 -2.83 0.62
N ARG A 39 5.47 -1.94 0.99
CA ARG A 39 4.60 -1.23 0.05
C ARG A 39 4.81 0.27 0.22
N ASP A 40 5.28 0.91 -0.85
CA ASP A 40 5.48 2.35 -0.89
C ASP A 40 4.27 3.04 -1.53
N LEU A 41 3.48 3.72 -0.70
CA LEU A 41 2.25 4.40 -1.10
C LEU A 41 2.51 5.76 -1.75
N ALA A 42 3.73 6.30 -1.66
CA ALA A 42 4.12 7.51 -2.38
C ALA A 42 4.61 7.15 -3.80
N ALA A 43 5.33 6.05 -3.95
CA ALA A 43 5.78 5.55 -5.26
C ALA A 43 4.67 4.82 -6.04
N GLN A 44 3.79 4.09 -5.35
CA GLN A 44 2.64 3.40 -5.92
C GLN A 44 1.35 3.90 -5.25
N PRO A 45 0.83 5.06 -5.67
CA PRO A 45 -0.27 5.73 -5.01
C PRO A 45 -1.57 4.95 -5.09
N ILE A 46 -2.37 5.08 -4.03
CA ILE A 46 -3.74 4.59 -3.97
C ILE A 46 -4.67 5.72 -4.44
N PRO A 47 -5.69 5.43 -5.26
CA PRO A 47 -6.65 6.45 -5.67
C PRO A 47 -7.37 7.03 -4.47
N VAL A 48 -7.65 8.34 -4.54
CA VAL A 48 -8.49 9.02 -3.55
C VAL A 48 -9.90 8.42 -3.58
N LEU A 49 -10.45 8.12 -2.41
CA LEU A 49 -11.82 7.62 -2.29
C LEU A 49 -12.81 8.77 -2.58
N ASP A 50 -13.46 8.70 -3.74
CA ASP A 50 -14.50 9.65 -4.15
C ASP A 50 -15.88 8.96 -4.31
N GLY A 51 -16.87 9.73 -4.76
CA GLY A 51 -18.25 9.25 -4.92
C GLY A 51 -18.40 8.14 -5.96
N GLU A 52 -17.50 8.04 -6.94
CA GLU A 52 -17.49 6.93 -7.89
C GLU A 52 -16.89 5.67 -7.24
N LEU A 53 -15.70 5.81 -6.63
CA LEU A 53 -14.95 4.67 -6.10
C LEU A 53 -15.57 4.07 -4.83
N VAL A 54 -16.31 4.84 -4.05
CA VAL A 54 -17.04 4.30 -2.90
C VAL A 54 -18.10 3.27 -3.30
N GLY A 55 -18.64 3.38 -4.53
CA GLY A 55 -19.57 2.41 -5.09
C GLY A 55 -18.95 1.02 -5.27
N ALA A 56 -17.63 0.93 -5.49
CA ALA A 56 -16.91 -0.33 -5.64
C ALA A 56 -16.65 -1.07 -4.31
N LEU A 57 -16.78 -0.39 -3.18
CA LEU A 57 -16.53 -0.96 -1.84
C LEU A 57 -17.75 -1.67 -1.25
N ARG A 58 -18.90 -1.61 -1.92
CA ARG A 58 -20.14 -2.26 -1.48
C ARG A 58 -20.51 -3.38 -2.46
N PRO A 59 -21.10 -4.48 -1.97
CA PRO A 59 -21.73 -5.46 -2.86
C PRO A 59 -22.74 -4.75 -3.77
N SER A 60 -22.62 -4.94 -5.07
CA SER A 60 -23.49 -4.37 -6.08
C SER A 60 -23.58 -5.34 -7.24
N ASP A 61 -24.79 -5.54 -7.77
CA ASP A 61 -25.02 -6.31 -8.99
C ASP A 61 -24.74 -5.50 -10.26
N ALA A 62 -24.48 -4.19 -10.11
CA ALA A 62 -24.11 -3.32 -11.22
C ALA A 62 -22.67 -3.60 -11.67
N PRO A 63 -22.39 -3.70 -12.98
CA PRO A 63 -21.04 -3.83 -13.50
C PRO A 63 -20.16 -2.67 -13.03
N LEU A 64 -18.95 -3.00 -12.57
CA LEU A 64 -17.98 -2.01 -12.13
C LEU A 64 -17.49 -1.17 -13.32
N SER A 65 -17.36 0.15 -13.11
CA SER A 65 -16.69 1.02 -14.09
C SER A 65 -15.23 0.59 -14.26
N PRO A 66 -14.57 0.91 -15.40
CA PRO A 66 -13.15 0.61 -15.57
C PRO A 66 -12.28 1.14 -14.41
N ARG A 67 -12.56 2.36 -13.94
CA ARG A 67 -11.84 2.98 -12.83
C ARG A 67 -12.05 2.25 -11.50
N GLN A 68 -13.24 1.71 -11.27
CA GLN A 68 -13.54 0.87 -10.11
C GLN A 68 -12.82 -0.48 -10.19
N GLN A 69 -12.69 -1.08 -11.38
CA GLN A 69 -11.92 -2.31 -11.59
C GLN A 69 -10.42 -2.07 -11.33
N ASP A 70 -9.87 -0.98 -11.86
CA ASP A 70 -8.48 -0.58 -11.63
C ASP A 70 -8.20 -0.35 -10.13
N ALA A 71 -9.11 0.34 -9.43
CA ALA A 71 -8.99 0.57 -8.00
C ALA A 71 -9.02 -0.73 -7.17
N LEU A 72 -9.87 -1.71 -7.55
CA LEU A 72 -9.93 -3.01 -6.89
C LEU A 72 -8.69 -3.86 -7.14
N ALA A 73 -8.07 -3.75 -8.32
CA ALA A 73 -6.83 -4.46 -8.63
C ALA A 73 -5.68 -4.05 -7.70
N LEU A 74 -5.72 -2.86 -7.08
CA LEU A 74 -4.70 -2.39 -6.14
C LEU A 74 -4.82 -3.01 -4.73
N VAL A 75 -5.96 -3.64 -4.42
CA VAL A 75 -6.28 -4.21 -3.09
C VAL A 75 -6.35 -5.75 -3.11
N ARG A 76 -6.23 -6.35 -4.29
CA ARG A 76 -6.14 -7.81 -4.50
C ARG A 76 -4.68 -8.25 -4.48
#